data_AF-A0A935W8E3-F1
#
_entry.id   AF-A0A935W8E3-F1
#
_cell.length_a   1.000
_cell.length_b   1.000
_cell.length_c   1.000
_cell.angle_alpha   90.00
_cell.angle_beta   90.00
_cell.angle_gamma   90.00
#
_symmetry.space_group_name_H-M   'P 1'
#
loop_
_entity.id
_entity.type
_entity.pdbx_description
1 polymer ?
#
loop_
_entity_poly.entity_id
_entity_poly.type
_entity_poly.pdbx_seq_one_letter_code
_entity_poly.pdbx_strand_id
1 'polypeptide(L)'
;MKLTKLTSIPAGASIPIKDLGQEKLTELQVSLTRLGYPIGKIDGLYGPNSRNAWAEFVADFQLGEPQSIDADDVKKLQQAMDKSTSSSAHRFSSKEGTIDAIKAECEAQGLGLKTQIAYVLATADHETNHTLKPVKEAYWLKDPDAYLKAHHADYYPYYGRGFVQLTWKDNYAKYGKLLGRDLVGHPDLALEPDVALFVLVHGFKIGTFTGRKLSDYVNKDATDFVNARRCINGLDRANDIASIARNYAAKL
;
A
#
# COMPACT_ATOMS: atom_id res chain seq x y z
N MET A 1 -11.92 1.42 4.61
CA MET A 1 -11.47 1.01 5.97
C MET A 1 -12.55 1.43 6.93
N LYS A 2 -12.98 0.56 7.85
CA LYS A 2 -13.92 0.97 8.89
C LYS A 2 -13.13 1.54 10.07
N LEU A 3 -13.48 2.74 10.51
CA LEU A 3 -12.95 3.36 11.72
C LEU A 3 -13.48 2.59 12.94
N THR A 4 -12.61 2.37 13.92
CA THR A 4 -12.90 1.59 15.13
C THR A 4 -12.40 2.26 16.40
N LYS A 5 -11.34 3.06 16.31
CA LYS A 5 -10.74 3.76 17.45
C LYS A 5 -11.33 5.16 17.59
N LEU A 6 -11.45 5.90 16.49
CA LEU A 6 -12.02 7.25 16.42
C LEU A 6 -13.52 7.26 16.68
N THR A 7 -14.22 6.15 16.42
CA THR A 7 -15.66 6.01 16.74
C THR A 7 -15.95 6.04 18.24
N SER A 8 -14.93 6.00 19.10
CA SER A 8 -15.09 6.17 20.54
C SER A 8 -15.21 7.64 20.98
N ILE A 9 -15.08 8.61 20.06
CA ILE A 9 -15.29 10.04 20.38
C ILE A 9 -16.79 10.26 20.63
N PRO A 10 -17.21 10.75 21.82
CA PRO A 10 -18.62 10.95 22.12
C PRO A 10 -19.27 12.03 21.25
N ALA A 11 -20.56 11.86 20.94
CA ALA A 11 -21.34 12.91 20.28
C ALA A 11 -21.38 14.19 21.14
N GLY A 12 -21.20 15.36 20.51
CA GLY A 12 -21.16 16.65 21.19
C GLY A 12 -19.83 16.97 21.90
N ALA A 13 -18.84 16.06 21.86
CA ALA A 13 -17.49 16.33 22.34
C ALA A 13 -16.59 16.76 21.17
N SER A 14 -15.84 17.84 21.38
CA SER A 14 -14.75 18.27 20.50
C SER A 14 -13.43 18.04 21.23
N ILE A 15 -12.60 17.14 20.70
CA ILE A 15 -11.34 16.72 21.34
C ILE A 15 -10.18 17.38 20.60
N PRO A 16 -9.26 18.09 21.29
CA PRO A 16 -8.04 18.55 20.64
C PRO A 16 -7.24 17.37 20.09
N ILE A 17 -6.79 17.44 18.85
CA ILE A 17 -6.18 16.28 18.16
C ILE A 17 -4.89 15.82 18.85
N LYS A 18 -4.14 16.75 19.42
CA LYS A 18 -2.95 16.46 20.24
C LYS A 18 -3.25 15.55 21.45
N ASP A 19 -4.51 15.46 21.87
CA ASP A 19 -4.97 14.72 23.06
C ASP A 19 -5.66 13.39 22.70
N LEU A 20 -5.78 13.03 21.41
CA LEU A 20 -6.46 11.81 20.95
C LEU A 20 -5.83 10.50 21.45
N GLY A 21 -4.58 10.55 21.89
CA GLY A 21 -3.78 9.37 22.24
C GLY A 21 -3.30 8.60 21.00
N GLN A 22 -2.30 7.76 21.20
CA GLN A 22 -1.52 7.17 20.11
C GLN A 22 -2.35 6.30 19.14
N GLU A 23 -3.28 5.48 19.67
CA GLU A 23 -4.08 4.58 18.82
C GLU A 23 -5.02 5.34 17.87
N LYS A 24 -5.71 6.38 18.38
CA LYS A 24 -6.62 7.20 17.57
C LYS A 24 -5.86 8.06 16.57
N LEU A 25 -4.71 8.61 16.97
CA LEU A 25 -3.82 9.34 16.04
C LEU A 25 -3.29 8.43 14.93
N THR A 26 -2.94 7.19 15.26
CA THR A 26 -2.52 6.20 14.25
C THR A 26 -3.66 5.91 13.28
N GLU A 27 -4.89 5.70 13.77
CA GLU A 27 -6.05 5.47 12.90
C GLU A 27 -6.36 6.68 12.01
N LEU A 28 -6.24 7.90 12.54
CA LEU A 28 -6.38 9.14 11.78
C LEU A 28 -5.32 9.26 10.68
N GLN A 29 -4.04 9.05 11.03
CA GLN A 29 -2.91 9.07 10.10
C GLN A 29 -3.09 8.04 8.97
N VAL A 30 -3.50 6.80 9.30
CA VAL A 30 -3.78 5.76 8.29
C VAL A 30 -4.92 6.19 7.38
N SER A 31 -5.99 6.76 7.93
CA SER A 31 -7.18 7.18 7.16
C SER A 31 -6.84 8.31 6.19
N LEU A 32 -6.17 9.36 6.68
CA LEU A 32 -5.74 10.49 5.86
C LEU A 32 -4.77 10.07 4.76
N THR A 33 -3.82 9.18 5.06
CA THR A 33 -2.92 8.61 4.04
C THR A 33 -3.71 7.92 2.93
N ARG A 34 -4.71 7.10 3.29
CA ARG A 34 -5.56 6.39 2.31
C ARG A 34 -6.46 7.32 1.49
N LEU A 35 -6.73 8.52 1.99
CA LEU A 35 -7.47 9.55 1.26
C LEU A 35 -6.55 10.46 0.42
N GLY A 36 -5.25 10.19 0.40
CA GLY A 36 -4.27 10.94 -0.40
C GLY A 36 -3.65 12.14 0.31
N TYR A 37 -3.90 12.34 1.60
CA TYR A 37 -3.30 13.44 2.35
C TYR A 37 -1.90 13.07 2.86
N PRO A 38 -0.91 13.97 2.74
CA PRO A 38 0.50 13.65 2.98
C PRO A 38 0.84 13.59 4.48
N ILE A 39 0.71 12.43 5.09
CA ILE A 39 1.06 12.18 6.50
C ILE A 39 2.56 11.94 6.72
N GLY A 40 3.23 11.31 5.76
CA GLY A 40 4.60 10.83 5.95
C GLY A 40 4.65 9.62 6.88
N LYS A 41 5.14 9.78 8.12
CA LYS A 41 5.30 8.67 9.07
C LYS A 41 4.00 8.42 9.84
N ILE A 42 3.60 7.16 9.93
CA ILE A 42 2.51 6.70 10.79
C ILE A 42 3.11 6.25 12.12
N ASP A 43 3.12 7.14 13.11
CA ASP A 43 3.74 6.93 14.44
C ASP A 43 2.79 7.20 15.61
N GLY A 44 1.56 7.63 15.33
CA GLY A 44 0.59 8.02 16.34
C GLY A 44 0.95 9.31 17.07
N LEU A 45 1.80 10.16 16.47
CA LEU A 45 2.19 11.47 16.99
C LEU A 45 1.55 12.59 16.16
N TYR A 46 1.11 13.65 16.83
CA TYR A 46 0.53 14.81 16.15
C TYR A 46 1.59 15.85 15.76
N GLY A 47 2.43 15.47 14.78
CA GLY A 47 3.48 16.33 14.20
C GLY A 47 2.99 17.25 13.08
N PRO A 48 3.89 18.06 12.46
CA PRO A 48 3.55 19.01 11.40
C PRO A 48 2.80 18.37 10.22
N ASN A 49 3.21 17.19 9.75
CA ASN A 49 2.54 16.53 8.63
C ASN A 49 1.12 16.08 9.00
N SER A 50 0.92 15.48 10.18
CA SER A 50 -0.42 15.08 10.63
C SER A 50 -1.33 16.28 10.84
N ARG A 51 -0.78 17.40 11.32
CA ARG A 51 -1.51 18.66 11.45
C ARG A 51 -1.94 19.20 10.10
N ASN A 52 -1.01 19.28 9.14
CA ASN A 52 -1.29 19.81 7.80
C ASN A 52 -2.29 18.93 7.05
N ALA A 53 -2.07 17.62 7.02
CA ALA A 53 -2.95 16.66 6.37
C ALA A 53 -4.38 16.69 6.95
N TRP A 54 -4.52 16.82 8.28
CA TRP A 54 -5.84 16.97 8.88
C TRP A 54 -6.49 18.32 8.54
N ALA A 55 -5.72 19.41 8.63
CA ALA A 55 -6.23 20.74 8.29
C ALA A 55 -6.70 20.83 6.84
N GLU A 56 -5.97 20.20 5.91
CA GLU A 56 -6.37 20.06 4.51
C GLU A 56 -7.68 19.28 4.38
N PHE A 57 -7.81 18.12 5.04
CA PHE A 57 -9.05 17.35 5.04
C PHE A 57 -10.25 18.16 5.58
N VAL A 58 -10.06 18.85 6.71
CA VAL A 58 -11.08 19.73 7.31
C VAL A 58 -11.50 20.82 6.32
N ALA A 59 -10.54 21.45 5.63
CA ALA A 59 -10.83 22.48 4.65
C ALA A 59 -11.59 21.92 3.42
N ASP A 60 -11.14 20.79 2.87
CA ASP A 60 -11.73 20.17 1.68
C ASP A 60 -13.20 19.76 1.90
N PHE A 61 -13.54 19.37 3.13
CA PHE A 61 -14.89 18.97 3.50
C PHE A 61 -15.69 20.05 4.24
N GLN A 62 -15.13 21.26 4.39
CA GLN A 62 -15.74 22.40 5.07
C GLN A 62 -16.24 22.04 6.48
N LEU A 63 -15.37 21.37 7.24
CA LEU A 63 -15.63 20.92 8.61
C LEU A 63 -15.28 22.00 9.64
N GLY A 64 -15.32 21.64 10.93
CA GLY A 64 -15.05 22.54 12.06
C GLY A 64 -13.59 22.99 12.18
N GLU A 65 -13.13 23.22 13.41
CA GLU A 65 -11.78 23.74 13.66
C GLU A 65 -10.70 22.66 13.49
N PRO A 66 -9.63 22.90 12.70
CA PRO A 66 -8.61 21.90 12.38
C PRO A 66 -7.70 21.50 13.56
N GLN A 67 -7.83 22.15 14.73
CA GLN A 67 -7.11 21.77 15.94
C GLN A 67 -7.85 20.72 16.77
N SER A 68 -9.11 20.45 16.43
CA SER A 68 -9.99 19.50 17.10
C SER A 68 -10.58 18.49 16.13
N ILE A 69 -11.16 17.45 16.72
CA ILE A 69 -11.96 16.45 16.01
C ILE A 69 -13.18 16.10 16.86
N ASP A 70 -14.34 16.05 16.22
CA ASP A 70 -15.60 15.63 16.83
C ASP A 70 -16.22 14.42 16.12
N ALA A 71 -17.41 13.99 16.58
CA ALA A 71 -18.10 12.83 16.02
C ALA A 71 -18.58 13.04 14.57
N ASP A 72 -18.89 14.27 14.16
CA ASP A 72 -19.32 14.58 12.80
C ASP A 72 -18.13 14.57 11.83
N ASP A 73 -16.98 15.04 12.28
CA ASP A 73 -15.71 14.90 11.56
C ASP A 73 -15.36 13.43 11.32
N VAL A 74 -15.48 12.58 12.36
CA VAL A 74 -15.25 11.12 12.25
C VAL A 74 -16.22 10.48 11.26
N LYS A 75 -17.50 10.89 11.31
CA LYS A 75 -18.51 10.41 10.36
C LYS A 75 -18.15 10.82 8.92
N LYS A 76 -17.68 12.05 8.72
CA LYS A 76 -17.25 12.52 7.40
C LYS A 76 -16.02 11.78 6.90
N LEU A 77 -15.04 11.54 7.77
CA LEU A 77 -13.85 10.75 7.47
C LEU A 77 -14.24 9.32 7.04
N GLN A 78 -15.17 8.67 7.76
CA GLN A 78 -15.69 7.35 7.36
C GLN A 78 -16.38 7.40 5.99
N GLN A 79 -17.23 8.39 5.73
CA GLN A 79 -17.89 8.55 4.43
C GLN A 79 -16.89 8.76 3.28
N ALA A 80 -15.86 9.58 3.51
CA ALA A 80 -14.79 9.78 2.53
C ALA A 80 -14.03 8.47 2.27
N MET A 81 -13.74 7.70 3.33
CA MET A 81 -13.12 6.38 3.22
C MET A 81 -13.99 5.39 2.43
N ASP A 82 -15.30 5.39 2.64
CA ASP A 82 -16.23 4.50 1.95
C ASP A 82 -16.35 4.88 0.47
N LYS A 83 -16.45 6.19 0.16
CA LYS A 83 -16.48 6.70 -1.22
C LYS A 83 -15.16 6.43 -1.95
N SER A 84 -14.02 6.60 -1.29
CA SER A 84 -12.70 6.24 -1.81
C SER A 84 -12.60 4.75 -2.11
N THR A 85 -13.19 3.90 -1.26
CA THR A 85 -13.24 2.44 -1.49
C THR A 85 -14.06 2.09 -2.74
N SER A 86 -15.19 2.75 -2.98
CA SER A 86 -15.97 2.59 -4.22
C SER A 86 -15.25 3.13 -5.47
N SER A 87 -14.43 4.18 -5.32
CA SER A 87 -13.54 4.71 -6.37
C SER A 87 -12.36 3.77 -6.66
N SER A 88 -11.78 3.16 -5.62
CA SER A 88 -10.73 2.14 -5.72
C SER A 88 -11.17 0.96 -6.57
N ALA A 89 -12.38 0.42 -6.35
CA ALA A 89 -12.91 -0.66 -7.19
C ALA A 89 -12.95 -0.31 -8.69
N HIS A 90 -13.26 0.96 -9.03
CA HIS A 90 -13.17 1.43 -10.41
C HIS A 90 -11.72 1.56 -10.90
N ARG A 91 -10.79 2.02 -10.06
CA ARG A 91 -9.36 2.15 -10.41
C ARG A 91 -8.75 0.81 -10.80
N PHE A 92 -9.15 -0.30 -10.18
CA PHE A 92 -8.61 -1.63 -10.50
C PHE A 92 -9.51 -2.45 -11.44
N SER A 93 -10.52 -1.82 -12.06
CA SER A 93 -11.44 -2.49 -13.00
C SER A 93 -10.83 -2.74 -14.39
N SER A 94 -9.81 -1.97 -14.77
CA SER A 94 -9.08 -2.08 -16.04
C SER A 94 -7.57 -2.14 -15.81
N LYS A 95 -6.83 -2.65 -16.81
CA LYS A 95 -5.36 -2.72 -16.75
C LYS A 95 -4.76 -1.32 -16.67
N GLU A 96 -5.30 -0.38 -17.45
CA GLU A 96 -4.89 1.02 -17.49
C GLU A 96 -5.14 1.72 -16.15
N GLY A 97 -6.30 1.48 -15.53
CA GLY A 97 -6.60 2.03 -14.21
C GLY A 97 -5.63 1.53 -13.13
N THR A 98 -5.28 0.23 -13.17
CA THR A 98 -4.26 -0.32 -12.24
C THR A 98 -2.89 0.30 -12.49
N ILE A 99 -2.49 0.51 -13.75
CA ILE A 99 -1.24 1.19 -14.10
C ILE A 99 -1.20 2.58 -13.48
N ASP A 100 -2.28 3.36 -13.62
CA ASP A 100 -2.35 4.71 -13.06
C ASP A 100 -2.39 4.72 -11.53
N ALA A 101 -2.98 3.69 -10.92
CA ALA A 101 -2.91 3.49 -9.47
C ALA A 101 -1.47 3.21 -8.99
N ILE A 102 -0.72 2.38 -9.68
CA ILE A 102 0.68 2.09 -9.37
C ILE A 102 1.56 3.34 -9.50
N LYS A 103 1.38 4.14 -10.57
CA LYS A 103 2.11 5.41 -10.75
C LYS A 103 1.85 6.36 -9.59
N ALA A 104 0.58 6.61 -9.28
CA ALA A 104 0.18 7.53 -8.22
C ALA A 104 0.74 7.10 -6.85
N GLU A 105 0.71 5.80 -6.53
CA GLU A 105 1.28 5.30 -5.28
C GLU A 105 2.81 5.46 -5.24
N CYS A 106 3.50 5.19 -6.36
CA CYS A 106 4.95 5.43 -6.45
C CYS A 106 5.29 6.89 -6.16
N GLU A 107 4.57 7.84 -6.75
CA GLU A 107 4.75 9.27 -6.51
C GLU A 107 4.47 9.62 -5.03
N ALA A 108 3.35 9.16 -4.49
CA ALA A 108 2.96 9.40 -3.09
C ALA A 108 3.99 8.89 -2.08
N GLN A 109 4.64 7.76 -2.36
CA GLN A 109 5.70 7.19 -1.51
C GLN A 109 7.12 7.66 -1.86
N GLY A 110 7.25 8.61 -2.79
CA GLY A 110 8.53 9.23 -3.16
C GLY A 110 9.45 8.32 -3.99
N LEU A 111 8.88 7.50 -4.87
CA LEU A 111 9.54 6.80 -5.99
C LEU A 111 9.14 7.48 -7.32
N GLY A 112 9.43 8.78 -7.44
CA GLY A 112 8.93 9.62 -8.54
C GLY A 112 9.73 9.58 -9.85
N LEU A 113 10.87 8.87 -9.92
CA LEU A 113 11.61 8.78 -11.18
C LEU A 113 10.84 7.87 -12.15
N LYS A 114 10.69 8.29 -13.42
CA LYS A 114 10.05 7.47 -14.46
C LYS A 114 10.63 6.06 -14.55
N THR A 115 11.94 5.92 -14.39
CA THR A 115 12.63 4.61 -14.37
C THR A 115 12.28 3.78 -13.14
N GLN A 116 12.09 4.39 -11.96
CA GLN A 116 11.62 3.68 -10.77
C GLN A 116 10.19 3.18 -10.97
N ILE A 117 9.29 4.07 -11.40
CA ILE A 117 7.89 3.74 -11.70
C ILE A 117 7.81 2.61 -12.73
N ALA A 118 8.59 2.69 -13.80
CA ALA A 118 8.65 1.65 -14.83
C ALA A 118 9.05 0.28 -14.27
N TYR A 119 9.99 0.24 -13.33
CA TYR A 119 10.42 -1.01 -12.72
C TYR A 119 9.36 -1.63 -11.79
N VAL A 120 8.66 -0.77 -11.03
CA VAL A 120 7.55 -1.20 -10.16
C VAL A 120 6.41 -1.78 -11.02
N LEU A 121 6.04 -1.09 -12.10
CA LEU A 121 5.05 -1.57 -13.08
C LEU A 121 5.48 -2.91 -13.69
N ALA A 122 6.73 -3.02 -14.13
CA ALA A 122 7.23 -4.25 -14.74
C ALA A 122 7.21 -5.45 -13.80
N THR A 123 7.52 -5.23 -12.52
CA THR A 123 7.43 -6.27 -11.50
C THR A 123 5.98 -6.71 -11.32
N ALA A 124 5.05 -5.78 -11.11
CA ALA A 124 3.64 -6.12 -10.97
C ALA A 124 3.08 -6.84 -12.22
N ASP A 125 3.48 -6.40 -13.40
CA ASP A 125 3.06 -6.99 -14.68
C ASP A 125 3.55 -8.44 -14.79
N HIS A 126 4.82 -8.71 -14.47
CA HIS A 126 5.39 -10.06 -14.48
C HIS A 126 4.74 -10.99 -13.44
N GLU A 127 4.66 -10.56 -12.18
CA GLU A 127 4.17 -11.38 -11.07
C GLU A 127 2.68 -11.71 -11.17
N THR A 128 1.92 -10.92 -11.94
CA THR A 128 0.48 -11.14 -12.17
C THR A 128 0.16 -11.76 -13.53
N ASN A 129 1.15 -12.37 -14.18
CA ASN A 129 1.03 -12.95 -15.52
C ASN A 129 0.39 -11.98 -16.53
N HIS A 130 0.87 -10.74 -16.52
CA HIS A 130 0.47 -9.64 -17.38
C HIS A 130 -0.97 -9.12 -17.20
N THR A 131 -1.70 -9.61 -16.21
CA THR A 131 -3.09 -9.19 -15.95
C THR A 131 -3.19 -7.89 -15.16
N LEU A 132 -2.16 -7.54 -14.37
CA LEU A 132 -2.20 -6.47 -13.37
C LEU A 132 -3.42 -6.58 -12.45
N LYS A 133 -3.74 -7.82 -12.05
CA LYS A 133 -4.69 -8.12 -10.99
C LYS A 133 -3.92 -8.80 -9.85
N PRO A 134 -4.15 -8.43 -8.58
CA PRO A 134 -3.59 -9.16 -7.44
C PRO A 134 -3.92 -10.65 -7.53
N VAL A 135 -2.91 -11.52 -7.41
CA VAL A 135 -3.09 -12.98 -7.52
C VAL A 135 -2.62 -13.71 -6.26
N LYS A 136 -3.18 -14.89 -6.04
CA LYS A 136 -2.68 -15.87 -5.06
C LYS A 136 -1.59 -16.72 -5.71
N GLU A 137 -0.59 -17.14 -4.94
CA GLU A 137 0.37 -18.16 -5.36
C GLU A 137 -0.36 -19.41 -5.86
N ALA A 138 0.15 -20.02 -6.94
CA ALA A 138 -0.41 -21.23 -7.53
C ALA A 138 -1.89 -21.15 -8.00
N TYR A 139 -2.46 -19.95 -8.20
CA TYR A 139 -3.88 -19.77 -8.58
C TYR A 139 -4.30 -20.46 -9.90
N TRP A 140 -3.34 -20.85 -10.74
CA TRP A 140 -3.57 -21.59 -11.99
C TRP A 140 -3.75 -23.10 -11.80
N LEU A 141 -3.49 -23.63 -10.60
CA LEU A 141 -3.69 -25.05 -10.29
C LEU A 141 -5.17 -25.36 -9.99
N LYS A 142 -5.56 -26.62 -10.20
CA LYS A 142 -6.92 -27.10 -9.91
C LYS A 142 -7.25 -27.05 -8.41
N ASP A 143 -6.25 -27.34 -7.56
CA ASP A 143 -6.37 -27.26 -6.10
C ASP A 143 -5.13 -26.57 -5.52
N PRO A 144 -5.09 -25.22 -5.55
CA PRO A 144 -3.95 -24.45 -5.06
C PRO A 144 -3.72 -24.65 -3.55
N ASP A 145 -4.79 -24.81 -2.77
CA ASP A 145 -4.71 -24.93 -1.32
C ASP A 145 -4.04 -26.24 -0.88
N ALA A 146 -4.46 -27.37 -1.48
CA ALA A 146 -3.81 -28.65 -1.23
C ALA A 146 -2.34 -28.66 -1.67
N TYR A 147 -2.04 -28.05 -2.83
CA TYR A 147 -0.67 -27.93 -3.34
C TYR A 147 0.21 -27.14 -2.36
N LEU A 148 -0.22 -25.96 -1.93
CA LEU A 148 0.55 -25.09 -1.04
C LEU A 148 0.77 -25.74 0.34
N LYS A 149 -0.23 -26.44 0.90
CA LYS A 149 -0.04 -27.21 2.14
C LYS A 149 0.98 -28.33 1.99
N ALA A 150 1.03 -28.99 0.83
CA ALA A 150 1.92 -30.12 0.60
C ALA A 150 3.37 -29.69 0.28
N HIS A 151 3.55 -28.60 -0.45
CA HIS A 151 4.85 -28.20 -1.01
C HIS A 151 5.48 -26.97 -0.33
N HIS A 152 4.69 -26.21 0.43
CA HIS A 152 5.08 -24.92 1.01
C HIS A 152 4.56 -24.76 2.45
N ALA A 153 4.60 -25.87 3.21
CA ALA A 153 4.11 -25.95 4.58
C ALA A 153 4.85 -25.02 5.56
N ASP A 154 6.08 -24.62 5.23
CA ASP A 154 6.97 -23.77 6.02
C ASP A 154 6.47 -22.33 6.15
N TYR A 155 5.74 -21.82 5.16
CA TYR A 155 5.13 -20.50 5.20
C TYR A 155 3.61 -20.50 5.07
N TYR A 156 2.95 -21.65 4.89
CA TYR A 156 1.49 -21.74 4.92
C TYR A 156 0.93 -21.25 6.29
N PRO A 157 -0.17 -20.47 6.35
CA PRO A 157 -1.04 -19.98 5.25
C PRO A 157 -0.58 -18.65 4.61
N TYR A 158 0.61 -18.16 4.93
CA TYR A 158 1.22 -16.90 4.48
C TYR A 158 1.98 -17.05 3.16
N TYR A 159 1.39 -17.80 2.22
CA TYR A 159 1.84 -17.91 0.82
C TYR A 159 1.59 -16.61 0.04
N GLY A 160 2.23 -16.51 -1.13
CA GLY A 160 2.25 -15.31 -1.98
C GLY A 160 0.87 -14.74 -2.27
N ARG A 161 0.68 -13.45 -2.00
CA ARG A 161 -0.51 -12.68 -2.40
C ARG A 161 -0.14 -11.30 -2.92
N GLY A 162 -1.00 -10.76 -3.79
CA GLY A 162 -0.89 -9.37 -4.25
C GLY A 162 -0.04 -9.21 -5.51
N PHE A 163 0.30 -7.95 -5.84
CA PHE A 163 1.09 -7.60 -7.03
C PHE A 163 2.55 -8.07 -6.96
N VAL A 164 3.06 -8.40 -5.77
CA VAL A 164 4.48 -8.70 -5.55
C VAL A 164 4.70 -10.04 -4.84
N GLN A 165 3.64 -10.86 -4.71
CA GLN A 165 3.68 -12.15 -4.01
C GLN A 165 4.23 -12.03 -2.57
N LEU A 166 3.53 -11.27 -1.72
CA LEU A 166 3.88 -11.14 -0.30
C LEU A 166 3.82 -12.52 0.39
N THR A 167 4.94 -12.96 0.96
CA THR A 167 5.07 -14.27 1.63
C THR A 167 5.65 -14.10 3.04
N TRP A 168 5.47 -15.10 3.90
CA TRP A 168 5.96 -15.21 5.28
C TRP A 168 5.17 -14.43 6.33
N LYS A 169 4.86 -15.08 7.45
CA LYS A 169 4.09 -14.52 8.58
C LYS A 169 4.61 -13.15 9.03
N ASP A 170 5.92 -12.99 9.12
CA ASP A 170 6.54 -11.76 9.60
C ASP A 170 6.27 -10.56 8.68
N ASN A 171 6.23 -10.79 7.36
CA ASN A 171 5.87 -9.74 6.41
C ASN A 171 4.39 -9.38 6.51
N TYR A 172 3.51 -10.37 6.65
CA TYR A 172 2.08 -10.14 6.90
C TYR A 172 1.86 -9.36 8.20
N ALA A 173 2.55 -9.70 9.29
CA ALA A 173 2.48 -8.98 10.56
C ALA A 173 2.97 -7.54 10.42
N LYS A 174 4.10 -7.33 9.73
CA LYS A 174 4.69 -6.01 9.48
C LYS A 174 3.73 -5.11 8.70
N TYR A 175 3.22 -5.59 7.57
CA TYR A 175 2.29 -4.81 6.75
C TYR A 175 0.92 -4.66 7.41
N GLY A 176 0.47 -5.65 8.17
CA GLY A 176 -0.74 -5.52 8.98
C GLY A 176 -0.65 -4.36 9.98
N LYS A 177 0.48 -4.25 10.68
CA LYS A 177 0.75 -3.12 11.58
C LYS A 177 0.80 -1.78 10.84
N LEU A 178 1.52 -1.71 9.70
CA LEU A 178 1.64 -0.48 8.91
C LEU A 178 0.29 0.01 8.37
N LEU A 179 -0.58 -0.92 7.98
CA LEU A 179 -1.85 -0.62 7.34
C LEU A 179 -3.03 -0.52 8.31
N GLY A 180 -2.81 -0.83 9.60
CA GLY A 180 -3.88 -0.94 10.60
C GLY A 180 -4.88 -2.05 10.27
N ARG A 181 -4.40 -3.19 9.76
CA ARG A 181 -5.22 -4.32 9.28
C ARG A 181 -4.68 -5.63 9.83
N ASP A 182 -5.53 -6.54 10.26
CA ASP A 182 -5.08 -7.85 10.73
C ASP A 182 -4.80 -8.81 9.57
N LEU A 183 -3.65 -8.63 8.92
CA LEU A 183 -3.17 -9.50 7.85
C LEU A 183 -2.72 -10.88 8.37
N VAL A 184 -2.51 -11.05 9.68
CA VAL A 184 -2.08 -12.33 10.26
C VAL A 184 -3.27 -13.25 10.49
N GLY A 185 -4.36 -12.71 11.05
CA GLY A 185 -5.64 -13.41 11.21
C GLY A 185 -6.44 -13.49 9.91
N HIS A 186 -6.27 -12.53 8.99
CA HIS A 186 -6.97 -12.47 7.71
C HIS A 186 -5.99 -12.24 6.53
N PRO A 187 -5.16 -13.23 6.15
CA PRO A 187 -4.12 -13.07 5.13
C PRO A 187 -4.66 -12.74 3.73
N ASP A 188 -5.90 -13.09 3.42
CA ASP A 188 -6.52 -12.73 2.13
C ASP A 188 -6.72 -11.21 1.96
N LEU A 189 -6.63 -10.41 3.04
CA LEU A 189 -6.57 -8.94 2.93
C LEU A 189 -5.39 -8.46 2.07
N ALA A 190 -4.32 -9.25 1.94
CA ALA A 190 -3.19 -8.92 1.06
C ALA A 190 -3.52 -8.97 -0.44
N LEU A 191 -4.71 -9.48 -0.81
CA LEU A 191 -5.22 -9.46 -2.19
C LEU A 191 -6.11 -8.25 -2.47
N GLU A 192 -6.54 -7.52 -1.45
CA GLU A 192 -7.24 -6.25 -1.66
C GLU A 192 -6.31 -5.33 -2.48
N PRO A 193 -6.75 -4.81 -3.64
CA PRO A 193 -5.86 -4.06 -4.53
C PRO A 193 -5.11 -2.91 -3.86
N ASP A 194 -5.76 -2.17 -2.94
CA ASP A 194 -5.12 -1.09 -2.19
C ASP A 194 -4.03 -1.60 -1.24
N VAL A 195 -4.23 -2.76 -0.61
CA VAL A 195 -3.23 -3.40 0.26
C VAL A 195 -2.06 -3.89 -0.59
N ALA A 196 -2.35 -4.60 -1.67
CA ALA A 196 -1.34 -5.11 -2.60
C ALA A 196 -0.50 -3.97 -3.21
N LEU A 197 -1.14 -2.85 -3.56
CA LEU A 197 -0.53 -1.66 -4.11
C LEU A 197 0.44 -1.02 -3.11
N PHE A 198 -0.02 -0.77 -1.87
CA PHE A 198 0.85 -0.23 -0.82
C PHE A 198 2.04 -1.16 -0.54
N VAL A 199 1.79 -2.47 -0.43
CA VAL A 199 2.84 -3.48 -0.16
C VAL A 199 3.92 -3.45 -1.24
N LEU A 200 3.51 -3.42 -2.52
CA LEU A 200 4.39 -3.36 -3.68
C LEU A 200 5.33 -2.15 -3.61
N VAL A 201 4.77 -0.95 -3.51
CA VAL A 201 5.54 0.30 -3.58
C VAL A 201 6.39 0.50 -2.33
N HIS A 202 5.81 0.31 -1.15
CA HIS A 202 6.53 0.45 0.13
C HIS A 202 7.67 -0.56 0.24
N GLY A 203 7.46 -1.77 -0.26
CA GLY A 203 8.47 -2.81 -0.30
C GLY A 203 9.70 -2.40 -1.10
N PHE A 204 9.50 -1.84 -2.30
CA PHE A 204 10.58 -1.27 -3.10
C PHE A 204 11.26 -0.05 -2.46
N LYS A 205 10.48 0.82 -1.83
CA LYS A 205 10.98 2.05 -1.21
C LYS A 205 11.91 1.77 -0.03
N ILE A 206 11.53 0.84 0.83
CA ILE A 206 12.20 0.60 2.11
C ILE A 206 13.08 -0.65 2.09
N GLY A 207 12.91 -1.53 1.10
CA GLY A 207 13.66 -2.77 0.96
C GLY A 207 13.15 -3.86 1.92
N THR A 208 11.84 -3.89 2.16
CA THR A 208 11.23 -4.76 3.17
C THR A 208 11.47 -6.25 2.94
N PHE A 209 11.58 -6.68 1.67
CA PHE A 209 11.60 -8.09 1.30
C PHE A 209 12.99 -8.72 1.44
N THR A 210 14.05 -8.01 1.01
CA THR A 210 15.43 -8.54 0.98
C THR A 210 16.46 -7.63 1.65
N GLY A 211 16.03 -6.49 2.20
CA GLY A 211 16.91 -5.42 2.68
C GLY A 211 17.41 -4.46 1.59
N ARG A 212 17.10 -4.71 0.31
CA ARG A 212 17.57 -3.92 -0.83
C ARG A 212 16.45 -3.03 -1.36
N LYS A 213 16.75 -1.75 -1.57
CA LYS A 213 15.81 -0.74 -2.04
C LYS A 213 15.93 -0.56 -3.54
N LEU A 214 14.86 -0.10 -4.17
CA LEU A 214 14.90 0.24 -5.59
C LEU A 214 15.93 1.34 -5.89
N SER A 215 16.09 2.31 -4.98
CA SER A 215 17.08 3.39 -5.11
C SER A 215 18.53 2.93 -5.14
N ASP A 216 18.82 1.71 -4.66
CA ASP A 216 20.16 1.14 -4.69
C ASP A 216 20.58 0.78 -6.13
N TYR A 217 19.62 0.61 -7.05
CA TYR A 217 19.83 0.20 -8.45
C TYR A 217 19.29 1.20 -9.47
N VAL A 218 18.21 1.90 -9.13
CA VAL A 218 17.53 2.85 -10.00
C VAL A 218 17.36 4.17 -9.26
N ASN A 219 18.17 5.15 -9.63
CA ASN A 219 18.22 6.47 -9.06
C ASN A 219 18.51 7.52 -10.16
N LYS A 220 18.82 8.76 -9.77
CA LYS A 220 19.04 9.87 -10.70
C LYS A 220 20.29 9.69 -11.58
N ASP A 221 21.26 8.91 -11.12
CA ASP A 221 22.58 8.76 -11.76
C ASP A 221 22.72 7.40 -12.47
N ALA A 222 21.95 6.39 -12.07
CA ALA A 222 22.03 5.03 -12.61
C ALA A 222 20.66 4.36 -12.76
N THR A 223 20.50 3.53 -13.79
CA THR A 223 19.33 2.69 -14.00
C THR A 223 19.76 1.25 -14.33
N ASP A 224 19.79 0.40 -13.31
CA ASP A 224 20.11 -1.03 -13.43
C ASP A 224 18.87 -1.89 -13.14
N PHE A 225 18.02 -2.07 -14.15
CA PHE A 225 16.82 -2.89 -14.03
C PHE A 225 17.10 -4.37 -13.81
N VAL A 226 18.27 -4.88 -14.21
CA VAL A 226 18.58 -6.31 -14.04
C VAL A 226 18.86 -6.58 -12.56
N ASN A 227 19.73 -5.79 -11.93
CA ASN A 227 20.02 -5.97 -10.52
C ASN A 227 18.90 -5.48 -9.59
N ALA A 228 18.00 -4.61 -10.06
CA ALA A 228 16.81 -4.23 -9.30
C ALA A 228 15.91 -5.42 -8.89
N ARG A 229 16.01 -6.58 -9.56
CA ARG A 229 15.26 -7.81 -9.18
C ARG A 229 15.57 -8.25 -7.75
N ARG A 230 16.76 -7.88 -7.28
CA ARG A 230 17.27 -8.14 -5.95
C ARG A 230 16.44 -7.51 -4.83
N CYS A 231 15.57 -6.56 -5.14
CA CYS A 231 14.62 -6.01 -4.16
C CYS A 231 13.55 -7.02 -3.76
N ILE A 232 13.20 -7.98 -4.64
CA ILE A 232 12.11 -8.96 -4.43
C ILE A 232 12.66 -10.37 -4.23
N ASN A 233 13.55 -10.82 -5.11
CA ASN A 233 14.11 -12.18 -5.12
C ASN A 233 15.59 -12.12 -5.55
N GLY A 234 16.23 -13.24 -5.90
CA GLY A 234 17.56 -13.27 -6.52
C GLY A 234 17.61 -12.60 -7.90
N LEU A 235 18.17 -13.29 -8.90
CA LEU A 235 18.17 -12.80 -10.29
C LEU A 235 17.26 -13.62 -11.21
N ASP A 236 16.40 -14.45 -10.63
CA ASP A 236 15.42 -15.20 -11.41
C ASP A 236 14.50 -14.24 -12.20
N ARG A 237 14.33 -14.55 -13.49
CA ARG A 237 13.62 -13.74 -14.50
C ARG A 237 14.07 -12.27 -14.62
N ALA A 238 15.24 -11.90 -14.09
CA ALA A 238 15.68 -10.50 -14.02
C ALA A 238 15.76 -9.82 -15.40
N ASN A 239 16.23 -10.52 -16.42
CA ASN A 239 16.32 -9.98 -17.78
C ASN A 239 14.94 -9.75 -18.42
N ASP A 240 13.98 -10.63 -18.16
CA ASP A 240 12.61 -10.49 -18.68
C ASP A 240 11.92 -9.29 -18.05
N ILE A 241 12.01 -9.17 -16.72
CA ILE A 241 11.45 -8.03 -15.98
C ILE A 241 12.14 -6.74 -16.40
N ALA A 242 13.47 -6.75 -16.58
CA ALA A 242 14.19 -5.59 -17.09
C ALA A 242 13.75 -5.18 -18.51
N SER A 243 13.43 -6.15 -19.37
CA SER A 243 12.87 -5.88 -20.71
C SER A 243 11.50 -5.20 -20.61
N ILE A 244 10.61 -5.72 -19.76
CA ILE A 244 9.30 -5.12 -19.49
C ILE A 244 9.47 -3.69 -18.92
N ALA A 245 10.43 -3.48 -18.02
CA ALA A 245 10.71 -2.17 -17.43
C ALA A 245 11.17 -1.15 -18.48
N ARG A 246 12.02 -1.54 -19.43
CA ARG A 246 12.41 -0.66 -20.55
C ARG A 246 11.20 -0.27 -21.41
N ASN A 247 10.29 -1.21 -21.66
CA ASN A 247 9.07 -0.93 -22.42
C ASN A 247 8.14 0.04 -21.71
N TYR A 248 8.01 -0.06 -20.38
CA TYR A 248 7.28 0.94 -19.59
C TYR A 248 8.00 2.29 -19.59
N ALA A 249 9.32 2.32 -19.36
CA ALA A 249 10.10 3.55 -19.30
C ALA A 249 10.02 4.36 -20.61
N ALA A 250 9.96 3.70 -21.76
CA ALA A 250 9.80 4.36 -23.06
C ALA A 250 8.43 5.04 -23.27
N LYS A 251 7.43 4.71 -22.45
CA LYS A 251 6.04 5.20 -22.57
C LYS A 251 5.64 6.22 -21.48
N LEU A 252 6.49 6.44 -20.47
CA LEU A 252 6.26 7.37 -19.37
C LEU A 252 6.85 8.74 -19.67
#